data_AF-A0A7K9C2B9-F1
#
_entry.id   AF-A0A7K9C2B9-F1
#
_cell.length_a   1.000
_cell.length_b   1.000
_cell.length_c   1.000
_cell.angle_alpha   90.00
_cell.angle_beta   90.00
_cell.angle_gamma   90.00
#
_symmetry.space_group_name_H-M   'P 1'
#
loop_
_entity.id
_entity.type
_entity.pdbx_description
1 polymer ?
#
loop_
_entity_poly.entity_id
_entity_poly.type
_entity_poly.pdbx_seq_one_letter_code
_entity_poly.pdbx_strand_id
1 'polypeptide(L)'
;FSLFSQVTCNCFTISNGEMQDVGVGLYPSMSLLNHSCDPNCVIVFEGSQLLLRSVREIQIGEELNISYIESLMPTSERQKQLMRQYCFKCDCLLCQNEQKDAEKLAGEEHAWKEVKDALNEMRYPKSKEEWEQVLTRCQNLLISNMDHLPDTNIYQLELLDYAMDACINLESWEEALHYGSRTLGPYRLYYPGFHPLRAVQLMRVGKLQYSQGIFPQALETLKQAYNIMKVTHGLEHSLMQALMEIKEQCEAVMRMQ
;
A
#
# COMPACT_ATOMS: atom_id res chain seq x y z
N PHE A 1 -16.05 -4.21 30.45
CA PHE A 1 -15.51 -5.24 29.52
C PHE A 1 -16.20 -5.24 28.17
N SER A 2 -17.55 -5.30 28.07
CA SER A 2 -18.28 -5.32 26.77
C SER A 2 -17.95 -4.16 25.82
N LEU A 3 -17.91 -2.91 26.31
CA LEU A 3 -17.56 -1.75 25.46
C LEU A 3 -16.15 -1.86 24.87
N PHE A 4 -15.17 -2.29 25.67
CA PHE A 4 -13.80 -2.46 25.17
C PHE A 4 -13.74 -3.53 24.08
N SER A 5 -14.44 -4.66 24.24
CA SER A 5 -14.53 -5.67 23.19
C SER A 5 -15.16 -5.13 21.90
N GLN A 6 -16.21 -4.30 22.02
CA GLN A 6 -16.81 -3.63 20.86
C GLN A 6 -15.81 -2.69 20.19
N VAL A 7 -15.08 -1.87 20.95
CA VAL A 7 -14.07 -0.98 20.39
C VAL A 7 -12.96 -1.76 19.69
N THR A 8 -12.46 -2.85 20.29
CA THR A 8 -11.33 -3.62 19.74
C THR A 8 -11.62 -4.26 18.37
N CYS A 9 -12.86 -4.71 18.15
CA CYS A 9 -13.24 -5.38 16.90
C CYS A 9 -13.91 -4.45 15.87
N ASN A 10 -14.19 -3.19 16.21
CA ASN A 10 -14.94 -2.27 15.35
C ASN A 10 -14.22 -0.93 15.10
N CYS A 11 -12.98 -0.80 15.58
CA CYS A 11 -12.17 0.37 15.29
C CYS A 11 -11.57 0.30 13.88
N PHE A 12 -11.51 1.45 13.23
CA PHE A 12 -10.88 1.64 11.93
C PHE A 12 -9.63 2.48 12.13
N THR A 13 -8.52 2.01 11.58
CA THR A 13 -7.35 2.85 11.41
C THR A 13 -7.64 3.90 10.34
N ILE A 14 -7.45 5.17 10.68
CA ILE A 14 -7.64 6.31 9.79
C ILE A 14 -6.28 6.60 9.15
N SER A 15 -6.23 6.57 7.83
CA SER A 15 -5.01 6.85 7.06
C SER A 15 -5.11 8.21 6.37
N ASN A 16 -3.97 8.88 6.16
CA ASN A 16 -3.91 10.12 5.39
C ASN A 16 -3.92 9.83 3.87
N GLY A 17 -3.83 10.88 3.04
CA GLY A 17 -3.78 10.72 1.57
C GLY A 17 -2.58 9.91 1.06
N GLU A 18 -1.52 9.75 1.84
CA GLU A 18 -0.38 8.90 1.50
C GLU A 18 -0.51 7.48 2.06
N MET A 19 -1.70 7.12 2.58
CA MET A 19 -2.02 5.83 3.19
C MET A 19 -1.21 5.52 4.45
N GLN A 20 -0.70 6.55 5.13
CA GLN A 20 -0.05 6.41 6.43
C GLN A 20 -1.08 6.50 7.55
N ASP A 21 -0.96 5.64 8.54
CA ASP A 21 -1.86 5.60 9.69
C ASP A 21 -1.66 6.82 10.60
N VAL A 22 -2.71 7.60 10.78
CA VAL A 22 -2.68 8.87 11.55
C VAL A 22 -3.66 8.90 12.72
N GLY A 23 -4.57 7.93 12.81
CA GLY A 23 -5.54 7.88 13.90
C GLY A 23 -6.37 6.61 13.94
N VAL A 24 -7.32 6.59 14.87
CA VAL A 24 -8.29 5.50 15.03
C VAL A 24 -9.67 6.09 15.26
N GLY A 25 -10.69 5.53 14.61
CA GLY A 25 -12.08 5.98 14.75
C GLY A 25 -13.09 4.83 14.81
N LEU A 26 -14.29 5.13 15.31
CA LEU A 26 -15.42 4.20 15.28
C LEU A 26 -16.43 4.69 14.25
N TYR A 27 -16.80 3.81 13.33
CA TYR A 27 -17.76 4.09 12.26
C TYR A 27 -18.86 3.01 12.30
N PRO A 28 -19.84 3.08 13.21
CA PRO A 28 -20.75 1.97 13.50
C PRO A 28 -21.49 1.41 12.28
N SER A 29 -21.88 2.27 11.33
CA SER A 29 -22.53 1.82 10.09
C SER A 29 -21.58 1.03 9.18
N MET A 30 -20.28 1.35 9.19
CA MET A 30 -19.26 0.65 8.39
C MET A 30 -18.80 -0.64 9.07
N SER A 31 -18.95 -0.74 10.40
CA SER A 31 -18.71 -1.97 11.16
C SER A 31 -19.66 -3.12 10.80
N LEU A 32 -20.70 -2.88 9.99
CA LEU A 32 -21.58 -3.92 9.45
C LEU A 32 -20.94 -4.73 8.31
N LEU A 33 -19.91 -4.19 7.66
CA LEU A 33 -19.26 -4.82 6.50
C LEU A 33 -18.35 -5.95 6.97
N ASN A 34 -18.54 -7.16 6.45
CA ASN A 34 -17.69 -8.29 6.78
C ASN A 34 -16.32 -8.24 6.07
N HIS A 35 -15.41 -9.09 6.52
CA HIS A 35 -14.08 -9.22 5.93
C HIS A 35 -14.07 -10.10 4.68
N SER A 36 -13.28 -9.70 3.67
CA SER A 36 -12.74 -10.60 2.65
C SER A 36 -11.29 -10.22 2.36
N CYS A 37 -10.41 -11.22 2.13
CA CYS A 37 -9.06 -10.95 1.63
C CYS A 37 -9.05 -10.55 0.14
N ASP A 38 -10.17 -10.74 -0.57
CA ASP A 38 -10.42 -10.26 -1.93
C ASP A 38 -11.73 -9.46 -1.94
N PRO A 39 -11.71 -8.21 -1.44
CA PRO A 39 -12.93 -7.50 -1.14
C PRO A 39 -13.59 -6.87 -2.37
N ASN A 40 -14.90 -6.65 -2.32
CA ASN A 40 -15.64 -5.93 -3.36
C ASN A 40 -15.77 -4.42 -3.09
N CYS A 41 -15.44 -3.98 -1.88
CA CYS A 41 -15.38 -2.57 -1.50
C CYS A 41 -14.02 -2.21 -0.89
N VAL A 42 -13.64 -0.94 -1.02
CA VAL A 42 -12.50 -0.36 -0.31
C VAL A 42 -12.94 0.86 0.49
N ILE A 43 -12.16 1.16 1.52
CA ILE A 43 -12.32 2.36 2.33
C ILE A 43 -11.12 3.28 2.05
N VAL A 44 -11.41 4.56 1.84
CA VAL A 44 -10.42 5.64 1.88
C VAL A 44 -10.92 6.75 2.80
N PHE A 45 -10.02 7.62 3.23
CA PHE A 45 -10.34 8.69 4.17
C PHE A 45 -10.02 10.07 3.59
N GLU A 46 -10.95 11.01 3.78
CA GLU A 46 -10.73 12.45 3.60
C GLU A 46 -10.75 13.11 4.98
N GLY A 47 -9.58 13.30 5.57
CA GLY A 47 -9.47 13.63 6.99
C GLY A 47 -10.05 12.51 7.86
N SER A 48 -11.11 12.80 8.63
CA SER A 48 -11.86 11.79 9.39
C SER A 48 -13.13 11.29 8.69
N GLN A 49 -13.39 11.71 7.45
CA GLN A 49 -14.51 11.23 6.67
C GLN A 49 -14.15 9.91 5.98
N LEU A 50 -14.91 8.85 6.29
CA LEU A 50 -14.77 7.53 5.66
C LEU A 50 -15.58 7.47 4.37
N LEU A 51 -14.92 7.13 3.26
CA LEU A 51 -15.54 6.93 1.95
C LEU A 51 -15.49 5.45 1.59
N LEU A 52 -16.66 4.80 1.55
CA LEU A 52 -16.81 3.41 1.08
C LEU A 52 -17.09 3.41 -0.42
N ARG A 53 -16.31 2.67 -1.20
CA ARG A 53 -16.48 2.59 -2.67
C ARG A 53 -16.37 1.16 -3.17
N SER A 54 -17.24 0.78 -4.10
CA SER A 54 -17.15 -0.50 -4.80
C SER A 54 -15.96 -0.52 -5.76
N VAL A 55 -15.22 -1.62 -5.78
CA VAL A 55 -14.04 -1.83 -6.65
C VAL A 55 -14.24 -2.94 -7.68
N ARG A 56 -15.45 -3.49 -7.75
CA ARG A 56 -15.93 -4.35 -8.83
C ARG A 56 -17.44 -4.22 -8.96
N GLU A 57 -17.99 -4.83 -9.99
CA GLU A 57 -19.44 -4.99 -10.11
C GLU A 57 -19.97 -5.84 -8.94
N ILE A 58 -21.13 -5.44 -8.40
CA ILE A 58 -21.78 -6.07 -7.25
C ILE A 58 -23.22 -6.38 -7.66
N GLN A 59 -23.61 -7.64 -7.53
CA GLN A 59 -24.95 -8.08 -7.90
C GLN A 59 -25.98 -7.77 -6.80
N ILE A 60 -27.26 -7.67 -7.16
CA ILE A 60 -28.33 -7.47 -6.17
C ILE A 60 -28.34 -8.64 -5.18
N GLY A 61 -28.24 -8.32 -3.89
CA GLY A 61 -28.18 -9.31 -2.82
C GLY A 61 -26.79 -9.87 -2.53
N GLU A 62 -25.76 -9.48 -3.30
CA GLU A 62 -24.37 -9.78 -2.96
C GLU A 62 -23.94 -8.99 -1.72
N GLU A 63 -23.25 -9.67 -0.81
CA GLU A 63 -22.74 -9.06 0.41
C GLU A 63 -21.61 -8.07 0.12
N LEU A 64 -21.64 -6.91 0.77
CA LEU A 64 -20.56 -5.93 0.74
C LEU A 64 -19.49 -6.30 1.77
N ASN A 65 -18.23 -6.34 1.34
CA ASN A 65 -17.11 -6.70 2.19
C ASN A 65 -15.88 -5.82 1.91
N ILE A 66 -15.03 -5.71 2.93
CA ILE A 66 -13.79 -4.92 2.94
C ILE A 66 -12.64 -5.77 3.47
N SER A 67 -11.39 -5.35 3.25
CA SER A 67 -10.28 -5.94 4.02
C SER A 67 -10.18 -5.25 5.39
N TYR A 68 -10.05 -6.04 6.45
CA TYR A 68 -9.85 -5.54 7.82
C TYR A 68 -8.38 -5.38 8.17
N ILE A 69 -7.52 -5.98 7.36
CA ILE A 69 -6.09 -6.15 7.61
C ILE A 69 -5.32 -5.84 6.34
N GLU A 70 -4.03 -5.60 6.49
CA GLU A 70 -3.11 -5.54 5.35
C GLU A 70 -3.13 -6.88 4.60
N SER A 71 -3.27 -6.84 3.27
CA SER A 71 -3.42 -8.07 2.47
C SER A 71 -2.06 -8.64 2.03
N LEU A 72 -1.01 -7.83 2.11
CA LEU A 72 0.37 -8.18 1.76
C LEU A 72 1.09 -8.97 2.87
N MET A 73 0.42 -9.98 3.42
CA MET A 73 0.99 -10.92 4.39
C MET A 73 0.70 -12.36 3.98
N PRO A 74 1.50 -13.37 4.38
CA PRO A 74 1.19 -14.78 4.17
C PRO A 74 -0.14 -15.17 4.82
N THR A 75 -0.79 -16.22 4.31
CA THR A 75 -2.11 -16.67 4.78
C THR A 75 -2.10 -17.02 6.26
N SER A 76 -1.03 -17.65 6.75
CA SER A 76 -0.86 -17.96 8.17
C SER A 76 -0.89 -16.71 9.06
N GLU A 77 -0.26 -15.63 8.62
CA GLU A 77 -0.23 -14.36 9.36
C GLU A 77 -1.57 -13.64 9.31
N ARG A 78 -2.23 -13.62 8.13
CA ARG A 78 -3.60 -13.10 7.99
C ARG A 78 -4.56 -13.83 8.94
N GLN A 79 -4.55 -15.16 8.95
CA GLN A 79 -5.40 -15.97 9.85
C GLN A 79 -5.09 -15.70 11.32
N LYS A 80 -3.82 -15.57 11.69
CA LYS A 80 -3.41 -15.26 13.06
C LYS A 80 -3.92 -13.89 13.51
N GLN A 81 -3.80 -12.87 12.65
CA GLN A 81 -4.30 -11.52 12.95
C GLN A 81 -5.82 -11.48 13.05
N LEU A 82 -6.53 -12.09 12.10
CA LEU A 82 -7.99 -12.16 12.11
C LEU A 82 -8.53 -12.89 13.34
N MET A 83 -7.93 -14.03 13.70
CA MET A 83 -8.31 -14.77 14.90
C MET A 83 -8.03 -13.96 16.17
N ARG A 84 -6.88 -13.29 16.26
CA ARG A 84 -6.47 -12.53 17.44
C ARG A 84 -7.34 -11.29 17.67
N GLN A 85 -7.69 -10.57 16.61
CA GLN A 85 -8.38 -9.29 16.71
C GLN A 85 -9.90 -9.41 16.54
N TYR A 86 -10.36 -10.28 15.63
CA TYR A 86 -11.77 -10.37 15.23
C TYR A 86 -12.40 -11.72 15.56
N CYS A 87 -11.64 -12.66 16.15
CA CYS A 87 -12.12 -13.94 16.66
C CYS A 87 -12.80 -14.84 15.60
N PHE A 88 -12.37 -14.78 14.34
CA PHE A 88 -12.85 -15.66 13.28
C PHE A 88 -11.73 -16.20 12.40
N LYS A 89 -12.01 -17.27 11.67
CA LYS A 89 -11.14 -17.84 10.63
C LYS A 89 -11.70 -17.45 9.26
N CYS A 90 -10.88 -16.85 8.40
CA CYS A 90 -11.30 -16.51 7.04
C CYS A 90 -11.33 -17.75 6.15
N ASP A 91 -12.40 -17.93 5.38
CA ASP A 91 -12.59 -19.04 4.47
C ASP A 91 -12.68 -18.60 2.99
N CYS A 92 -12.28 -17.37 2.67
CA CYS A 92 -12.24 -16.88 1.30
C CYS A 92 -11.30 -17.70 0.41
N LEU A 93 -11.49 -17.64 -0.91
CA LEU A 93 -10.71 -18.42 -1.88
C LEU A 93 -9.19 -18.24 -1.74
N LEU A 94 -8.73 -17.01 -1.47
CA LEU A 94 -7.30 -16.71 -1.28
C LEU A 94 -6.71 -17.39 -0.02
N CYS A 95 -7.53 -17.59 1.01
CA CYS A 95 -7.12 -18.30 2.23
C CYS A 95 -7.21 -19.82 2.06
N GLN A 96 -8.04 -20.33 1.14
CA GLN A 96 -8.16 -21.76 0.88
C GLN A 96 -7.05 -22.29 -0.04
N ASN A 97 -6.58 -21.48 -0.99
CA ASN A 97 -5.64 -21.92 -2.01
C ASN A 97 -4.18 -21.51 -1.76
N GLU A 98 -3.93 -20.62 -0.79
CA GLU A 98 -2.59 -20.09 -0.44
C GLU A 98 -1.78 -19.59 -1.65
N GLN A 99 -2.46 -19.23 -2.74
CA GLN A 99 -1.88 -19.17 -4.09
C GLN A 99 -0.70 -18.21 -4.21
N LYS A 100 -0.72 -17.11 -3.43
CA LYS A 100 0.32 -16.09 -3.47
C LYS A 100 1.39 -16.27 -2.39
N ASP A 101 1.25 -17.21 -1.46
CA ASP A 101 2.18 -17.30 -0.32
C ASP A 101 3.58 -17.73 -0.74
N ALA A 102 3.69 -18.62 -1.73
CA ALA A 102 4.97 -19.02 -2.32
C ALA A 102 5.70 -17.83 -2.96
N GLU A 103 4.96 -16.94 -3.64
CA GLU A 103 5.52 -15.74 -4.25
C GLU A 103 5.89 -14.69 -3.19
N LYS A 104 5.02 -14.52 -2.17
CA LYS A 104 5.25 -13.59 -1.06
C LYS A 104 6.53 -13.91 -0.29
N LEU A 105 6.87 -15.19 -0.18
CA LEU A 105 8.04 -15.70 0.53
C LEU A 105 9.13 -16.22 -0.43
N ALA A 106 9.10 -15.81 -1.71
CA ALA A 106 10.08 -16.22 -2.70
C ALA A 106 11.51 -15.80 -2.32
N GLY A 107 12.50 -16.55 -2.79
CA GLY A 107 13.91 -16.36 -2.43
C GLY A 107 14.33 -17.23 -1.25
N GLU A 108 15.50 -16.94 -0.70
CA GLU A 108 16.11 -17.76 0.35
C GLU A 108 15.52 -17.47 1.74
N GLU A 109 15.14 -18.53 2.47
CA GLU A 109 14.45 -18.40 3.76
C GLU A 109 15.24 -17.64 4.82
N HIS A 110 16.55 -17.87 4.88
CA HIS A 110 17.39 -17.17 5.85
C HIS A 110 17.48 -15.67 5.53
N ALA A 111 17.55 -15.31 4.24
CA ALA A 111 17.64 -13.94 3.77
C ALA A 111 16.37 -13.15 4.09
N TRP A 112 15.18 -13.67 3.76
CA TRP A 112 13.96 -12.92 4.04
C TRP A 112 13.61 -12.87 5.53
N LYS A 113 14.05 -13.85 6.34
CA LYS A 113 13.92 -13.79 7.80
C LYS A 113 14.78 -12.68 8.39
N GLU A 114 16.02 -12.53 7.93
CA GLU A 114 16.89 -11.43 8.34
C GLU A 114 16.26 -10.07 8.03
N VAL A 115 15.76 -9.90 6.80
CA VAL A 115 15.07 -8.66 6.40
C VAL A 115 13.83 -8.41 7.24
N LYS A 116 12.99 -9.45 7.47
CA LYS A 116 11.81 -9.36 8.33
C LYS A 116 12.16 -8.93 9.76
N ASP A 117 13.17 -9.55 10.35
CA ASP A 117 13.58 -9.23 11.72
C ASP A 117 14.12 -7.80 11.80
N ALA A 118 14.86 -7.36 10.78
CA ALA A 118 15.31 -5.98 10.68
C ALA A 118 14.14 -4.97 10.56
N LEU A 119 13.13 -5.27 9.73
CA LEU A 119 11.92 -4.44 9.57
C LEU A 119 11.15 -4.31 10.89
N ASN A 120 11.00 -5.41 11.64
CA ASN A 120 10.32 -5.40 12.94
C ASN A 120 11.00 -4.47 13.98
N GLU A 121 12.29 -4.21 13.82
CA GLU A 121 13.06 -3.31 14.68
C GLU A 121 13.07 -1.86 14.19
N MET A 122 12.70 -1.61 12.93
CA MET A 122 12.65 -0.26 12.38
C MET A 122 11.52 0.53 13.03
N ARG A 123 11.84 1.75 13.44
CA ARG A 123 10.87 2.71 13.99
C ARG A 123 10.68 3.84 13.01
N TYR A 124 9.49 4.45 13.03
CA TYR A 124 9.21 5.61 12.19
C TYR A 124 10.17 6.76 12.54
N PRO A 125 11.00 7.22 11.58
CA PRO A 125 11.97 8.28 11.83
C PRO A 125 11.33 9.64 12.10
N LYS A 126 11.96 10.42 12.98
CA LYS A 126 11.48 11.75 13.42
C LYS A 126 12.43 12.88 13.08
N SER A 127 13.65 12.57 12.65
CA SER A 127 14.65 13.55 12.25
C SER A 127 15.37 13.11 10.98
N LYS A 128 16.11 14.06 10.38
CA LYS A 128 16.91 13.79 9.20
C LYS A 128 17.99 12.74 9.48
N GLU A 129 18.65 12.80 10.63
CA GLU A 129 19.68 11.83 11.01
C GLU A 129 19.11 10.41 11.19
N GLU A 130 17.87 10.29 11.67
CA GLU A 130 17.20 8.99 11.77
C GLU A 130 16.85 8.43 10.38
N TRP A 131 16.45 9.29 9.43
CA TRP A 131 16.24 8.89 8.03
C TRP A 131 17.53 8.41 7.36
N GLU A 132 18.67 9.07 7.61
CA GLU A 132 19.99 8.64 7.09
C GLU A 132 20.38 7.25 7.61
N GLN A 133 20.11 6.98 8.90
CA GLN A 133 20.36 5.67 9.50
C GLN A 133 19.46 4.58 8.90
N VAL A 134 18.18 4.87 8.71
CA VAL A 134 17.24 3.96 8.05
C VAL A 134 17.67 3.68 6.63
N LEU A 135 18.02 4.70 5.85
CA LEU A 135 18.48 4.53 4.47
C LEU A 135 19.73 3.66 4.41
N THR A 136 20.73 3.93 5.25
CA THR A 136 21.96 3.14 5.33
C THR A 136 21.66 1.67 5.64
N ARG A 137 20.76 1.42 6.62
CA ARG A 137 20.34 0.06 6.97
C ARG A 137 19.64 -0.63 5.80
N CYS A 138 18.72 0.06 5.12
CA CYS A 138 18.02 -0.48 3.96
C CYS A 138 18.98 -0.82 2.83
N GLN A 139 19.92 0.08 2.50
CA GLN A 139 20.93 -0.14 1.46
C GLN A 139 21.80 -1.35 1.76
N ASN A 140 22.29 -1.49 2.99
CA ASN A 140 23.10 -2.63 3.39
C ASN A 140 22.34 -3.96 3.23
N LEU A 141 21.07 -4.00 3.65
CA LEU A 141 20.23 -5.19 3.52
C LEU A 141 19.90 -5.51 2.06
N LEU A 142 19.56 -4.50 1.25
CA LEU A 142 19.27 -4.65 -0.18
C LEU A 142 20.48 -5.15 -0.96
N ILE A 143 21.68 -4.63 -0.66
CA ILE A 143 22.93 -5.06 -1.31
C ILE A 143 23.28 -6.49 -0.90
N SER A 144 23.19 -6.80 0.40
CA SER A 144 23.54 -8.14 0.93
C SER A 144 22.61 -9.23 0.40
N ASN A 145 21.35 -8.89 0.09
CA ASN A 145 20.32 -9.85 -0.33
C ASN A 145 19.95 -9.76 -1.82
N MET A 146 20.70 -9.00 -2.62
CA MET A 146 20.37 -8.72 -4.03
C MET A 146 20.23 -9.99 -4.89
N ASP A 147 21.06 -11.01 -4.65
CA ASP A 147 21.02 -12.27 -5.39
C ASP A 147 20.13 -13.34 -4.73
N HIS A 148 19.63 -13.06 -3.52
CA HIS A 148 18.91 -14.02 -2.68
C HIS A 148 17.39 -13.76 -2.63
N LEU A 149 16.97 -12.50 -2.78
CA LEU A 149 15.58 -12.09 -2.66
C LEU A 149 15.09 -11.35 -3.91
N PRO A 150 14.03 -11.85 -4.59
CA PRO A 150 13.37 -11.08 -5.63
C PRO A 150 12.57 -9.92 -5.03
N ASP A 151 12.36 -8.85 -5.80
CA ASP A 151 11.50 -7.72 -5.41
C ASP A 151 10.05 -8.12 -5.16
N THR A 152 9.62 -9.31 -5.60
CA THR A 152 8.31 -9.87 -5.29
C THR A 152 8.21 -10.43 -3.87
N ASN A 153 9.32 -10.72 -3.18
CA ASN A 153 9.27 -11.08 -1.77
C ASN A 153 8.72 -9.89 -0.96
N ILE A 154 7.74 -10.13 -0.09
CA ILE A 154 7.04 -9.03 0.61
C ILE A 154 7.94 -8.23 1.55
N TYR A 155 8.95 -8.85 2.15
CA TYR A 155 9.86 -8.16 3.06
C TYR A 155 10.91 -7.35 2.27
N GLN A 156 11.35 -7.87 1.12
CA GLN A 156 12.16 -7.10 0.17
C GLN A 156 11.37 -5.89 -0.36
N LEU A 157 10.10 -6.09 -0.70
CA LEU A 157 9.21 -5.04 -1.18
C LEU A 157 8.99 -3.94 -0.13
N GLU A 158 8.72 -4.32 1.12
CA GLU A 158 8.59 -3.39 2.24
C GLU A 158 9.89 -2.62 2.48
N LEU A 159 11.05 -3.30 2.39
CA LEU A 159 12.36 -2.65 2.50
C LEU A 159 12.61 -1.63 1.39
N LEU A 160 12.15 -1.90 0.16
CA LEU A 160 12.22 -0.96 -0.95
C LEU A 160 11.34 0.27 -0.73
N ASP A 161 10.12 0.08 -0.19
CA ASP A 161 9.24 1.21 0.16
C ASP A 161 9.86 2.06 1.28
N TYR A 162 10.45 1.45 2.32
CA TYR A 162 11.19 2.18 3.36
C TYR A 162 12.39 2.95 2.81
N ALA A 163 13.16 2.36 1.90
CA ALA A 163 14.28 3.03 1.26
C ALA A 163 13.83 4.22 0.40
N MET A 164 12.73 4.05 -0.35
CA MET A 164 12.09 5.12 -1.11
C MET A 164 11.65 6.27 -0.20
N ASP A 165 10.95 5.97 0.89
CA ASP A 165 10.49 6.96 1.88
C ASP A 165 11.67 7.73 2.48
N ALA A 166 12.75 7.03 2.84
CA ALA A 166 13.95 7.65 3.37
C ALA A 166 14.60 8.58 2.33
N CYS A 167 14.74 8.15 1.07
CA CYS A 167 15.26 8.99 0.01
C CYS A 167 14.41 10.24 -0.24
N ILE A 168 13.07 10.13 -0.20
CA ILE A 168 12.17 11.28 -0.32
C ILE A 168 12.39 12.28 0.81
N ASN A 169 12.48 11.82 2.06
CA ASN A 169 12.71 12.68 3.22
C ASN A 169 14.12 13.30 3.25
N LEU A 170 15.08 12.69 2.55
CA LEU A 170 16.45 13.19 2.39
C LEU A 170 16.67 14.00 1.12
N GLU A 171 15.63 14.19 0.30
CA GLU A 171 15.66 14.90 -0.98
C GLU A 171 16.57 14.23 -2.04
N SER A 172 16.83 12.93 -1.88
CA SER A 172 17.54 12.05 -2.83
C SER A 172 16.58 11.52 -3.90
N TRP A 173 16.18 12.39 -4.83
CA TRP A 173 15.10 12.09 -5.79
C TRP A 173 15.42 10.96 -6.76
N GLU A 174 16.68 10.85 -7.21
CA GLU A 174 17.11 9.82 -8.15
C GLU A 174 17.04 8.43 -7.52
N GLU A 175 17.60 8.26 -6.31
CA GLU A 175 17.50 6.99 -5.58
C GLU A 175 16.06 6.66 -5.15
N ALA A 176 15.27 7.66 -4.77
CA ALA A 176 13.85 7.46 -4.48
C ALA A 176 13.10 6.87 -5.68
N LEU A 177 13.36 7.40 -6.89
CA LEU A 177 12.76 6.87 -8.12
C LEU A 177 13.27 5.46 -8.43
N HIS A 178 14.55 5.18 -8.18
CA HIS A 178 15.11 3.86 -8.39
C HIS A 178 14.38 2.80 -7.54
N TYR A 179 14.23 3.03 -6.23
CA TYR A 179 13.51 2.11 -5.36
C TYR A 179 12.02 2.05 -5.70
N GLY A 180 11.36 3.20 -5.88
CA GLY A 180 9.94 3.23 -6.22
C GLY A 180 9.59 2.53 -7.54
N SER A 181 10.45 2.63 -8.56
CA SER A 181 10.24 1.95 -9.83
C SER A 181 10.26 0.41 -9.70
N ARG A 182 11.09 -0.11 -8.79
CA ARG A 182 11.18 -1.54 -8.49
C ARG A 182 9.91 -2.08 -7.83
N THR A 183 9.18 -1.25 -7.07
CA THR A 183 7.97 -1.69 -6.38
C THR A 183 6.73 -1.75 -7.28
N LEU A 184 6.72 -1.06 -8.43
CA LEU A 184 5.57 -1.03 -9.34
C LEU A 184 5.12 -2.42 -9.83
N GLY A 185 6.07 -3.30 -10.14
CA GLY A 185 5.80 -4.67 -10.59
C GLY A 185 5.11 -5.51 -9.50
N PRO A 186 5.74 -5.66 -8.32
CA PRO A 186 5.15 -6.34 -7.16
C PRO A 186 3.80 -5.76 -6.72
N TYR A 187 3.64 -4.43 -6.69
CA TYR A 187 2.35 -3.80 -6.35
C TYR A 187 1.24 -4.19 -7.35
N ARG A 188 1.54 -4.28 -8.64
CA ARG A 188 0.58 -4.77 -9.65
C ARG A 188 0.21 -6.24 -9.43
N LEU A 189 1.15 -7.06 -8.98
CA LEU A 189 0.95 -8.48 -8.70
C LEU A 189 0.08 -8.72 -7.46
N TYR A 190 0.36 -8.00 -6.38
CA TYR A 190 -0.32 -8.20 -5.10
C TYR A 190 -1.64 -7.48 -4.96
N TYR A 191 -1.77 -6.31 -5.59
CA TYR A 191 -2.98 -5.49 -5.58
C TYR A 191 -3.61 -5.42 -6.98
N PRO A 192 -4.24 -6.51 -7.45
CA PRO A 192 -4.92 -6.54 -8.74
C PRO A 192 -6.15 -5.62 -8.73
N GLY A 193 -6.64 -5.28 -9.92
CA GLY A 193 -7.84 -4.46 -10.07
C GLY A 193 -7.66 -3.04 -9.51
N PHE A 194 -8.67 -2.58 -8.78
CA PHE A 194 -8.73 -1.22 -8.23
C PHE A 194 -8.40 -1.21 -6.74
N HIS A 195 -7.12 -1.01 -6.40
CA HIS A 195 -6.67 -0.96 -5.00
C HIS A 195 -6.04 0.40 -4.65
N PRO A 196 -6.41 1.02 -3.52
CA PRO A 196 -5.89 2.34 -3.13
C PRO A 196 -4.36 2.39 -3.00
N LEU A 197 -3.73 1.42 -2.31
CA LEU A 197 -2.27 1.39 -2.13
C LEU A 197 -1.50 1.39 -3.46
N ARG A 198 -1.95 0.61 -4.45
CA ARG A 198 -1.35 0.60 -5.80
C ARG A 198 -1.51 1.93 -6.51
N ALA A 199 -2.66 2.57 -6.37
CA ALA A 199 -2.94 3.87 -6.97
C ALA A 199 -2.01 4.95 -6.39
N VAL A 200 -1.86 4.96 -5.07
CA VAL A 200 -0.97 5.88 -4.35
C VAL A 200 0.48 5.63 -4.74
N GLN A 201 0.94 4.38 -4.78
CA GLN A 201 2.31 4.07 -5.19
C GLN A 201 2.62 4.51 -6.63
N LEU A 202 1.69 4.29 -7.57
CA LEU A 202 1.81 4.82 -8.93
C LEU A 202 1.88 6.35 -8.94
N MET A 203 1.07 7.03 -8.14
CA MET A 203 1.09 8.49 -8.03
C MET A 203 2.44 8.99 -7.47
N ARG A 204 2.98 8.34 -6.44
CA ARG A 204 4.28 8.68 -5.85
C ARG A 204 5.41 8.53 -6.86
N VAL A 205 5.47 7.39 -7.56
CA VAL A 205 6.48 7.17 -8.61
C VAL A 205 6.30 8.12 -9.79
N GLY A 206 5.06 8.37 -10.23
CA GLY A 206 4.77 9.34 -11.29
C GLY A 206 5.21 10.76 -10.94
N LYS A 207 5.04 11.19 -9.68
CA LYS A 207 5.57 12.47 -9.17
C LYS A 207 7.09 12.54 -9.25
N LEU A 208 7.79 11.46 -8.86
CA LEU A 208 9.26 11.38 -8.95
C LEU A 208 9.77 11.39 -10.40
N GLN A 209 9.08 10.70 -11.31
CA GLN A 209 9.40 10.74 -12.74
C GLN A 209 9.22 12.16 -13.30
N TYR A 210 8.13 12.84 -12.91
CA TYR A 210 7.85 14.21 -13.32
C TYR A 210 8.92 15.19 -12.82
N SER A 211 9.32 15.10 -11.54
CA SER A 211 10.34 16.00 -10.98
C SER A 211 11.72 15.83 -11.61
N GLN A 212 12.02 14.66 -12.17
CA GLN A 212 13.24 14.38 -12.92
C GLN A 212 13.14 14.70 -14.42
N GLY A 213 12.02 15.27 -14.88
CA GLY A 213 11.83 15.64 -16.29
C GLY A 213 11.57 14.46 -17.22
N ILE A 214 11.25 13.28 -16.69
CA ILE A 214 10.98 12.05 -17.44
C ILE A 214 9.49 12.02 -17.82
N PHE A 215 9.03 13.04 -18.56
CA PHE A 215 7.61 13.34 -18.77
C PHE A 215 6.80 12.23 -19.46
N PRO A 216 7.29 11.54 -20.51
CA PRO A 216 6.50 10.49 -21.16
C PRO A 216 6.13 9.36 -20.20
N GLN A 217 7.10 8.87 -19.42
CA GLN A 217 6.90 7.82 -18.42
C GLN A 217 6.06 8.35 -17.26
N ALA A 218 6.31 9.57 -16.79
CA ALA A 218 5.50 10.21 -15.75
C ALA A 218 4.02 10.25 -16.13
N LEU A 219 3.71 10.69 -17.35
CA LEU A 219 2.33 10.77 -17.82
C LEU A 219 1.66 9.40 -17.89
N GLU A 220 2.37 8.37 -18.35
CA GLU A 220 1.85 7.00 -18.39
C GLU A 220 1.54 6.49 -16.99
N THR A 221 2.48 6.63 -16.05
CA THR A 221 2.31 6.21 -14.65
C THR A 221 1.17 6.96 -13.96
N LEU A 222 1.08 8.28 -14.14
CA LEU A 222 0.02 9.12 -13.57
C LEU A 222 -1.36 8.79 -14.16
N LYS A 223 -1.44 8.42 -15.45
CA LYS A 223 -2.68 7.91 -16.06
C LYS A 223 -3.12 6.59 -15.46
N GLN A 224 -2.18 5.68 -15.16
CA GLN A 224 -2.51 4.44 -14.46
C GLN A 224 -3.02 4.71 -13.04
N ALA A 225 -2.36 5.60 -12.30
CA ALA A 225 -2.84 6.05 -10.99
C ALA A 225 -4.26 6.62 -11.09
N TYR A 226 -4.53 7.49 -12.07
CA TYR A 226 -5.81 8.16 -12.28
C TYR A 226 -6.93 7.15 -12.52
N ASN A 227 -6.69 6.16 -13.37
CA ASN A 227 -7.67 5.12 -13.69
C ASN A 227 -8.09 4.33 -12.44
N ILE A 228 -7.16 4.11 -11.51
CA ILE A 228 -7.45 3.41 -10.26
C ILE A 228 -8.10 4.33 -9.24
N MET A 229 -7.53 5.52 -9.01
CA MET A 229 -8.03 6.49 -8.03
C MET A 229 -9.42 7.01 -8.35
N LYS A 230 -9.79 7.11 -9.64
CA LYS A 230 -11.16 7.45 -10.05
C LYS A 230 -12.19 6.48 -9.45
N VAL A 231 -11.83 5.21 -9.28
CA VAL A 231 -12.69 4.19 -8.65
C VAL A 231 -12.56 4.21 -7.14
N THR A 232 -11.32 4.15 -6.62
CA THR A 232 -11.05 3.94 -5.19
C THR A 232 -11.19 5.19 -4.32
N HIS A 233 -10.92 6.37 -4.87
CA HIS A 233 -11.01 7.66 -4.17
C HIS A 233 -12.20 8.49 -4.65
N GLY A 234 -12.46 8.48 -5.97
CA GLY A 234 -13.47 9.32 -6.61
C GLY A 234 -12.93 10.72 -6.94
N LEU A 235 -13.64 11.42 -7.82
CA LEU A 235 -13.18 12.70 -8.37
C LEU A 235 -13.08 13.81 -7.33
N GLU A 236 -13.88 13.78 -6.27
CA GLU A 236 -13.95 14.85 -5.26
C GLU A 236 -12.88 14.73 -4.17
N HIS A 237 -12.16 13.61 -4.09
CA HIS A 237 -11.13 13.40 -3.08
C HIS A 237 -9.92 14.31 -3.34
N SER A 238 -9.38 14.94 -2.29
CA SER A 238 -8.23 15.85 -2.36
C SER A 238 -7.01 15.25 -3.08
N LEU A 239 -6.69 13.99 -2.82
CA LEU A 239 -5.57 13.31 -3.47
C LEU A 239 -5.81 13.09 -4.98
N MET A 240 -7.06 12.84 -5.37
CA MET A 240 -7.44 12.73 -6.79
C MET A 240 -7.30 14.08 -7.50
N GLN A 241 -7.67 15.18 -6.84
CA GLN A 241 -7.47 16.54 -7.36
C GLN A 241 -5.97 16.83 -7.58
N ALA A 242 -5.13 16.55 -6.58
CA ALA A 242 -3.69 16.71 -6.70
C ALA A 242 -3.07 15.85 -7.83
N LEU A 243 -3.61 14.64 -8.05
CA LEU A 243 -3.21 13.79 -9.17
C LEU A 243 -3.61 14.39 -10.53
N MET A 244 -4.82 14.93 -10.65
CA MET A 244 -5.28 15.56 -11.88
C MET A 244 -4.43 16.79 -12.23
N GLU A 245 -4.10 17.62 -11.24
CA GLU A 245 -3.23 18.78 -11.43
C GLU A 245 -1.85 18.41 -12.01
N ILE A 246 -1.14 17.46 -11.39
CA ILE A 246 0.19 17.06 -11.89
C ILE A 246 0.10 16.37 -13.26
N LYS A 247 -0.96 15.59 -13.50
CA LYS A 247 -1.20 14.95 -14.80
C LYS A 247 -1.42 16.01 -15.88
N GLU A 248 -2.22 17.04 -15.63
CA GLU A 248 -2.47 18.15 -16.56
C GLU A 248 -1.21 18.97 -16.83
N GLN A 249 -0.40 19.24 -15.80
CA GLN A 249 0.90 19.88 -15.95
C GLN A 249 1.83 19.05 -16.86
N CYS A 250 1.89 17.73 -16.63
CA CYS A 250 2.67 16.81 -17.45
C CYS A 250 2.19 16.78 -18.92
N GLU A 251 0.87 16.76 -19.15
CA GLU A 251 0.29 16.86 -20.49
C GLU A 251 0.61 18.19 -21.18
N ALA A 252 0.61 19.30 -20.44
CA ALA A 252 0.96 20.61 -20.98
C ALA A 252 2.43 20.65 -21.42
N VAL A 253 3.35 20.15 -20.59
CA VAL A 253 4.78 20.07 -20.94
C VAL A 253 5.00 19.22 -22.19
N MET A 254 4.34 18.07 -22.29
CA MET A 254 4.44 17.20 -23.47
C MET A 254 3.87 17.79 -24.77
N ARG A 255 2.98 18.79 -24.69
CA ARG A 255 2.48 19.52 -25.87
C ARG A 255 3.41 20.63 -26.33
N MET A 256 4.32 21.09 -25.46
CA MET A 256 5.26 22.17 -25.73
C MET A 256 6.61 21.68 -26.26
N GLN A 257 6.87 20.36 -26.20
CA GLN A 257 8.03 19.68 -26.77
C GLN A 257 7.73 19.16 -28.18
#